data_AF-A0A9Q1BA74-F1
#
_entry.id   AF-A0A9Q1BA74-F1
#
_cell.length_a   1.000
_cell.length_b   1.000
_cell.length_c   1.000
_cell.angle_alpha   90.00
_cell.angle_beta   90.00
_cell.angle_gamma   90.00
#
_symmetry.space_group_name_H-M   'P 1'
#
loop_
_entity.id
_entity.type
_entity.pdbx_description
1 polymer ?
#
loop_
_entity_poly.entity_id
_entity_poly.type
_entity_poly.pdbx_seq_one_letter_code
_entity_poly.pdbx_strand_id
1 'polypeptide(L)'
;MKYGRVERSANKEHITCRCACFKFDHICKHSIAVAEVEGILTQHLKSIKQKGGIKRSRTELLEGNVDKDRAGKKGARNKFKFKKPPRTTTSDCANNGHTDQAYSALHHNDNMFIVQLLTPQAKQCKTCGVDFCHRQKIRPYDLVLELKERWYFPLHGDWGKKKSSTKETSRFCHPDLDRCIKPRFPYFTNEYLHIPDEVMEKLHRSHRNLLNREFHLTL
;
A
#
# COMPACT_ATOMS: atom_id res chain seq x y z
N MET A 1 1.68 21.29 4.32
CA MET A 1 3.10 20.89 4.39
C MET A 1 3.46 20.09 3.14
N LYS A 2 4.41 20.61 2.34
CA LYS A 2 4.84 20.04 1.06
C LYS A 2 5.76 18.83 1.32
N TYR A 3 5.35 17.61 0.97
CA TYR A 3 6.19 16.41 1.04
C TYR A 3 6.61 15.99 -0.37
N GLY A 4 7.76 16.48 -0.81
CA GLY A 4 8.43 16.06 -2.04
C GLY A 4 9.23 14.75 -1.86
N ARG A 5 9.28 13.96 -2.93
CA ARG A 5 10.04 12.71 -3.20
C ARG A 5 10.97 12.20 -2.08
N VAL A 6 10.61 11.03 -1.56
CA VAL A 6 11.50 10.19 -0.73
C VAL A 6 12.06 9.05 -1.57
N GLU A 7 13.19 9.32 -2.22
CA GLU A 7 14.05 8.30 -2.82
C GLU A 7 14.63 7.41 -1.72
N ARG A 8 14.67 6.09 -1.93
CA ARG A 8 15.27 5.12 -1.00
C ARG A 8 16.41 4.42 -1.71
N SER A 9 17.58 4.43 -1.08
CA SER A 9 18.79 3.76 -1.57
C SER A 9 19.06 2.56 -0.66
N ALA A 10 19.05 1.36 -1.24
CA ALA A 10 19.47 0.15 -0.57
C ALA A 10 21.00 0.07 -0.65
N ASN A 11 21.68 0.16 0.49
CA ASN A 11 23.08 -0.22 0.60
C ASN A 11 23.15 -1.71 0.97
N LYS A 12 24.29 -2.37 0.73
CA LYS A 12 24.47 -3.82 0.92
C LYS A 12 24.02 -4.38 2.28
N GLU A 13 23.96 -3.55 3.32
CA GLU A 13 23.67 -3.98 4.70
C GLU A 13 22.54 -3.18 5.40
N HIS A 14 22.08 -2.09 4.79
CA HIS A 14 21.05 -1.24 5.41
C HIS A 14 20.26 -0.44 4.38
N ILE A 15 19.02 -0.12 4.73
CA ILE A 15 18.12 0.69 3.90
C ILE A 15 18.04 2.09 4.46
N THR A 16 18.15 3.07 3.57
CA THR A 16 17.95 4.48 3.89
C THR A 16 16.57 4.92 3.39
N CYS A 17 15.83 5.62 4.25
CA CYS A 17 14.54 6.19 3.90
C CYS A 17 14.53 7.69 4.17
N ARG A 18 14.14 8.53 3.20
CA ARG A 18 14.05 9.99 3.40
C ARG A 18 12.74 10.45 4.08
N CYS A 19 11.97 9.55 4.70
CA CYS A 19 10.73 9.95 5.39
C CYS A 19 11.07 10.61 6.73
N ALA A 20 10.22 11.53 7.20
CA ALA A 20 10.46 12.25 8.46
C ALA A 20 10.73 11.32 9.66
N CYS A 21 10.00 10.20 9.76
CA CYS A 21 10.18 9.21 10.83
C CYS A 21 11.57 8.56 10.83
N PHE A 22 12.19 8.37 9.65
CA PHE A 22 13.49 7.72 9.54
C PHE A 22 14.64 8.66 9.95
N LYS A 23 14.43 9.98 9.92
CA LYS A 23 15.45 10.96 10.33
C LYS A 23 15.82 10.82 11.82
N PHE A 24 14.87 10.42 12.66
CA PHE A 24 15.05 10.38 14.11
C PHE A 24 15.55 9.02 14.60
N ASP A 25 14.88 7.95 14.19
CA ASP A 25 15.16 6.62 14.76
C ASP A 25 15.93 5.70 13.80
N HIS A 26 16.29 6.20 12.60
CA HIS A 26 16.88 5.39 11.51
C HIS A 26 16.08 4.13 11.17
N ILE A 27 14.80 4.11 11.55
CA ILE A 27 13.84 3.05 11.31
C ILE A 27 12.47 3.66 11.03
N CYS A 28 11.75 3.11 10.06
CA CYS A 28 10.36 3.48 9.81
C CYS A 28 9.62 2.29 9.18
N LYS A 29 8.28 2.35 9.15
CA LYS A 29 7.46 1.32 8.50
C LYS A 29 7.93 1.02 7.07
N HIS A 30 8.36 2.04 6.35
CA HIS A 30 8.88 1.89 4.99
C HIS A 30 10.24 1.19 4.94
N SER A 31 11.19 1.53 5.82
CA SER A 31 12.52 0.91 5.78
C SER A 31 12.44 -0.58 6.13
N ILE A 32 11.58 -0.93 7.09
CA ILE A 32 11.28 -2.32 7.46
C ILE A 32 10.67 -3.07 6.27
N ALA A 33 9.63 -2.52 5.66
CA ALA A 33 8.92 -3.16 4.55
C ALA A 33 9.82 -3.38 3.33
N VAL A 34 10.79 -2.49 3.07
CA VAL A 34 11.76 -2.68 1.98
C VAL A 34 12.85 -3.68 2.38
N ALA A 35 13.27 -3.71 3.64
CA ALA A 35 14.29 -4.64 4.13
C ALA A 35 13.82 -6.08 4.07
N GLU A 36 12.53 -6.30 4.31
CA GLU A 36 11.88 -7.58 4.17
C GLU A 36 11.86 -8.05 2.71
N VAL A 37 11.52 -7.17 1.76
CA VAL A 37 11.51 -7.52 0.32
C VAL A 37 12.93 -7.79 -0.20
N GLU A 38 13.94 -7.07 0.29
CA GLU A 38 15.34 -7.26 -0.09
C GLU A 38 16.02 -8.42 0.66
N GLY A 39 15.35 -9.08 1.62
CA GLY A 39 15.92 -10.16 2.42
C GLY A 39 17.01 -9.73 3.41
N ILE A 40 17.20 -8.42 3.64
CA ILE A 40 18.24 -7.85 4.51
C ILE A 40 17.68 -7.31 5.84
N LEU A 41 16.46 -7.67 6.23
CA LEU A 41 15.82 -7.17 7.46
C LEU A 41 16.67 -7.39 8.71
N THR A 42 17.27 -8.57 8.87
CA THR A 42 18.09 -8.90 10.03
C THR A 42 19.38 -8.07 10.09
N GLN A 43 20.04 -7.87 8.95
CA GLN A 43 21.24 -7.03 8.82
C GLN A 43 20.90 -5.56 9.05
N HIS A 44 19.77 -5.09 8.50
CA HIS A 44 19.28 -3.73 8.70
C HIS A 44 19.00 -3.43 10.18
N LEU A 45 18.36 -4.35 10.91
CA LEU A 45 18.12 -4.20 12.36
C LEU A 45 19.41 -4.23 13.19
N LYS A 46 20.40 -5.06 12.81
CA LYS A 46 21.73 -5.08 13.45
C LYS A 46 22.48 -3.77 13.23
N SER A 47 22.44 -3.23 12.01
CA SER A 47 23.03 -1.93 11.65
C SER A 47 22.49 -0.77 12.50
N ILE A 48 21.17 -0.78 12.78
CA ILE A 48 20.55 0.24 13.64
C ILE A 48 21.04 0.12 15.09
N LYS A 49 21.14 -1.11 15.63
CA LYS A 49 21.66 -1.34 16.99
C LYS A 49 23.10 -0.86 17.16
N GLN A 50 23.95 -1.06 16.14
CA GLN A 50 25.36 -0.61 16.17
C GLN A 50 25.52 0.91 16.06
N LYS A 51 24.61 1.60 15.35
CA LYS A 51 24.59 3.07 15.27
C LYS A 51 23.95 3.75 16.48
N GLY A 52 23.29 2.99 17.35
CA GLY A 52 22.68 3.46 18.61
C GLY A 52 23.68 3.82 19.72
N GLY A 53 24.91 4.22 19.36
CA GLY A 53 25.87 4.79 20.29
C GLY A 53 25.48 6.22 20.64
N ILE A 54 25.31 6.46 21.95
CA ILE A 54 24.85 7.70 22.60
C ILE A 54 23.33 7.88 22.55
N LYS A 55 22.66 7.25 23.53
CA LYS A 55 21.32 7.60 23.96
C LYS A 55 21.34 9.01 24.57
N ARG A 56 21.21 10.06 23.77
CA ARG A 56 20.74 11.35 24.32
C ARG A 56 19.28 11.17 24.65
N SER A 57 18.98 11.07 25.93
CA SER A 57 17.62 10.93 26.42
C SER A 57 16.80 12.12 25.95
N ARG A 58 15.55 11.88 25.52
CA ARG A 58 14.58 12.93 25.19
C ARG A 58 14.28 13.86 26.38
N THR A 59 14.71 13.50 27.60
CA THR A 59 14.60 14.31 28.82
C THR A 59 15.75 15.30 28.99
N GLU A 60 16.87 15.14 28.31
CA GLU A 60 18.07 15.98 28.50
C GLU A 60 17.91 17.39 27.90
N LEU A 61 17.00 17.55 26.93
CA LEU A 61 16.60 18.86 26.38
C LEU A 61 15.61 19.63 27.27
N LEU A 62 15.06 19.01 28.32
CA LEU A 62 14.13 19.67 29.25
C LEU A 62 14.79 20.23 30.50
N GLU A 63 16.04 19.88 30.79
CA GLU A 63 16.73 20.27 32.03
C GLU A 63 17.80 21.35 31.84
N GLY A 64 17.98 21.84 30.61
CA GLY A 64 18.85 22.98 30.32
C GLY A 64 18.16 24.31 30.60
N ASN A 65 18.41 24.90 31.78
CA ASN A 65 18.19 26.31 32.11
C ASN A 65 16.74 26.82 32.07
N VAL A 66 15.85 26.25 32.90
CA VAL A 66 14.63 26.97 33.30
C VAL A 66 14.88 27.61 34.66
N ASP A 67 15.05 28.92 34.65
CA ASP A 67 15.12 29.78 35.83
C ASP A 67 13.78 29.69 36.59
N LYS A 68 13.75 28.86 37.64
CA LYS A 68 12.51 28.45 38.32
C LYS A 68 11.78 29.62 38.99
N ASP A 69 12.47 30.73 39.22
CA ASP A 69 11.94 31.93 39.87
C ASP A 69 11.23 32.89 38.90
N ARG A 70 11.34 32.68 37.58
CA ARG A 70 10.62 33.47 36.54
C ARG A 70 9.52 32.69 35.81
N ALA A 71 9.28 31.43 36.15
CA ALA A 71 8.24 30.61 35.54
C ALA A 71 6.85 31.05 36.05
N GLY A 72 6.12 31.80 35.22
CA GLY A 72 4.77 32.29 35.54
C GLY A 72 3.81 31.18 36.00
N LYS A 73 2.88 31.54 36.90
CA LYS A 73 1.87 30.64 37.48
C LYS A 73 1.15 29.83 36.40
N LYS A 74 1.29 28.50 36.50
CA LYS A 74 0.60 27.51 35.65
C LYS A 74 -0.91 27.68 35.81
N GLY A 75 -1.59 28.09 34.72
CA GLY A 75 -3.05 28.17 34.68
C GLY A 75 -3.71 26.84 35.04
N ALA A 76 -4.89 26.92 35.67
CA ALA A 76 -5.62 25.76 36.16
C ALA A 76 -5.87 24.72 35.05
N ARG A 77 -5.61 23.44 35.34
CA ARG A 77 -5.94 22.31 34.46
C ARG A 77 -7.46 22.24 34.29
N ASN A 78 -7.95 22.61 33.12
CA ASN A 78 -9.36 22.45 32.79
C ASN A 78 -9.67 20.95 32.58
N LYS A 79 -10.42 20.35 33.51
CA LYS A 79 -10.86 18.94 33.44
C LYS A 79 -12.07 18.83 32.53
N PHE A 80 -11.88 18.91 31.21
CA PHE A 80 -12.94 18.48 30.28
C PHE A 80 -12.85 16.97 30.08
N LYS A 81 -13.79 16.23 30.67
CA LYS A 81 -14.04 14.82 30.35
C LYS A 81 -14.52 14.74 28.90
N PHE A 82 -13.75 14.07 28.03
CA PHE A 82 -14.21 13.68 26.70
C PHE A 82 -15.47 12.81 26.84
N LYS A 83 -16.64 13.35 26.52
CA LYS A 83 -17.90 12.57 26.40
C LYS A 83 -17.90 11.92 25.02
N LYS A 84 -18.01 10.58 24.97
CA LYS A 84 -18.33 9.85 23.73
C LYS A 84 -19.77 10.19 23.32
N PRO A 85 -20.07 10.40 22.02
CA PRO A 85 -21.45 10.53 21.58
C PRO A 85 -22.21 9.19 21.72
N PRO A 86 -23.53 9.22 21.96
CA PRO A 86 -24.33 8.04 22.26
C PRO A 86 -24.56 7.17 21.02
N ARG A 87 -24.60 5.86 21.27
CA ARG A 87 -24.95 4.81 20.31
C ARG A 87 -26.47 4.79 20.20
N THR A 88 -27.03 5.37 19.14
CA THR A 88 -28.45 5.17 18.78
C THR A 88 -28.59 3.89 17.99
N THR A 89 -29.17 2.89 18.64
CA THR A 89 -29.83 1.74 18.02
C THR A 89 -31.26 2.13 17.68
N THR A 90 -31.59 2.16 16.39
CA THR A 90 -32.97 1.93 15.90
C THR A 90 -32.85 1.19 14.57
N SER A 91 -33.28 -0.06 14.62
CA SER A 91 -33.76 -0.89 13.52
C SER A 91 -35.03 -0.26 12.93
N ASP A 92 -35.11 -0.16 11.60
CA ASP A 92 -36.05 -0.97 10.80
C ASP A 92 -35.93 -0.68 9.29
N CYS A 93 -35.59 -1.76 8.58
CA CYS A 93 -36.16 -2.26 7.34
C CYS A 93 -36.68 -1.26 6.28
N ALA A 94 -35.93 -1.15 5.18
CA ALA A 94 -36.54 -1.06 3.86
C ALA A 94 -35.81 -2.01 2.90
N ASN A 95 -36.54 -3.08 2.60
CA ASN A 95 -36.26 -4.14 1.66
C ASN A 95 -35.85 -3.58 0.29
N ASN A 96 -34.72 -4.00 -0.25
CA ASN A 96 -34.62 -4.23 -1.69
C ASN A 96 -33.56 -5.29 -2.00
N GLY A 97 -34.06 -6.53 -2.06
CA GLY A 97 -33.57 -7.68 -2.82
C GLY A 97 -32.12 -7.63 -3.27
N HIS A 98 -31.22 -8.00 -2.37
CA HIS A 98 -29.99 -8.67 -2.75
C HIS A 98 -30.36 -9.98 -3.45
N THR A 99 -30.20 -10.01 -4.76
CA THR A 99 -29.83 -11.26 -5.41
C THR A 99 -28.31 -11.34 -5.31
N ASP A 100 -27.85 -12.11 -4.33
CA ASP A 100 -26.56 -12.76 -4.37
C ASP A 100 -26.55 -13.68 -5.60
N GLN A 101 -26.31 -13.11 -6.77
CA GLN A 101 -25.78 -13.88 -7.87
C GLN A 101 -24.29 -14.03 -7.63
N ALA A 102 -23.97 -15.08 -6.89
CA ALA A 102 -22.70 -15.75 -7.01
C ALA A 102 -22.36 -15.85 -8.51
N TYR A 103 -21.29 -15.17 -8.93
CA TYR A 103 -20.82 -15.15 -10.31
C TYR A 103 -20.34 -16.55 -10.70
N SER A 104 -21.28 -17.42 -11.08
CA SER A 104 -21.02 -18.78 -11.55
C SER A 104 -20.72 -18.78 -13.05
N ALA A 105 -19.55 -18.25 -13.43
CA ALA A 105 -18.80 -18.61 -14.64
C ALA A 105 -17.62 -17.63 -14.82
N LEU A 106 -16.40 -18.13 -14.55
CA LEU A 106 -15.11 -17.47 -14.70
C LEU A 106 -14.78 -17.21 -16.18
N HIS A 107 -15.42 -16.22 -16.78
CA HIS A 107 -14.84 -15.51 -17.93
C HIS A 107 -14.75 -14.04 -17.56
N HIS A 108 -13.88 -13.75 -16.60
CA HIS A 108 -13.39 -12.39 -16.39
C HIS A 108 -12.29 -12.19 -17.42
N ASN A 109 -12.59 -11.43 -18.47
CA ASN A 109 -11.65 -10.82 -19.43
C ASN A 109 -10.28 -11.50 -19.70
N ASP A 110 -10.04 -11.95 -20.93
CA ASP A 110 -8.75 -12.49 -21.40
C ASP A 110 -7.64 -11.43 -21.52
N ASN A 111 -7.89 -10.20 -21.06
CA ASN A 111 -6.92 -9.13 -21.07
C ASN A 111 -5.76 -9.43 -20.10
N MET A 112 -4.54 -9.14 -20.57
CA MET A 112 -3.35 -9.29 -19.75
C MET A 112 -3.30 -8.26 -18.61
N PHE A 113 -2.68 -8.65 -17.51
CA PHE A 113 -2.24 -7.81 -16.41
C PHE A 113 -0.96 -7.10 -16.83
N ILE A 114 -1.04 -5.78 -16.99
CA ILE A 114 0.11 -4.97 -17.40
C ILE A 114 0.80 -4.44 -16.13
N VAL A 115 2.06 -4.81 -15.95
CA VAL A 115 2.89 -4.27 -14.86
C VAL A 115 3.26 -2.83 -15.18
N GLN A 116 2.95 -1.91 -14.27
CA GLN A 116 3.28 -0.50 -14.41
C GLN A 116 3.79 0.11 -13.10
N LEU A 117 4.55 1.20 -13.23
CA LEU A 117 4.84 2.07 -12.10
C LEU A 117 3.61 2.90 -11.77
N LEU A 118 3.42 3.21 -10.48
CA LEU A 118 2.26 3.91 -9.96
C LEU A 118 1.98 5.21 -10.72
N THR A 119 0.86 5.23 -11.45
CA THR A 119 0.36 6.38 -12.21
C THR A 119 -0.70 7.13 -11.40
N PRO A 120 -0.92 8.44 -11.62
CA PRO A 120 -1.92 9.23 -10.87
C PRO A 120 -3.36 8.74 -11.05
N GLN A 121 -3.63 7.91 -12.06
CA GLN A 121 -4.95 7.31 -12.30
C GLN A 121 -5.26 6.18 -11.30
N ALA A 122 -4.23 5.49 -10.82
CA ALA A 122 -4.36 4.36 -9.92
C ALA A 122 -4.59 4.83 -8.48
N LYS A 123 -5.84 5.07 -8.08
CA LYS A 123 -6.16 5.59 -6.73
C LYS A 123 -6.13 4.52 -5.64
N GLN A 124 -6.75 3.37 -5.89
CA GLN A 124 -7.01 2.33 -4.90
C GLN A 124 -6.98 0.94 -5.55
N CYS A 125 -6.44 -0.05 -4.83
CA CYS A 125 -6.47 -1.44 -5.25
C CYS A 125 -7.92 -1.97 -5.27
N LYS A 126 -8.33 -2.56 -6.39
CA LYS A 126 -9.70 -3.04 -6.56
C LYS A 126 -10.02 -4.32 -5.82
N THR A 127 -9.01 -5.08 -5.40
CA THR A 127 -9.23 -6.32 -4.64
C THR A 127 -9.21 -6.07 -3.13
N CYS A 128 -8.15 -5.45 -2.60
CA CYS A 128 -8.02 -5.26 -1.16
C CYS A 128 -8.59 -3.93 -0.63
N GLY A 129 -8.98 -2.99 -1.50
CA GLY A 129 -9.53 -1.70 -1.10
C GLY A 129 -8.52 -0.74 -0.43
N VAL A 130 -7.23 -1.08 -0.42
CA VAL A 130 -6.19 -0.19 0.13
C VAL A 130 -5.77 0.84 -0.93
N ASP A 131 -5.67 2.11 -0.50
CA ASP A 131 -5.23 3.21 -1.36
C ASP A 131 -3.74 3.07 -1.72
N PHE A 132 -3.41 3.35 -2.98
CA PHE A 132 -2.02 3.41 -3.39
C PHE A 132 -1.35 4.67 -2.82
N CYS A 133 -0.12 4.53 -2.36
CA CYS A 133 0.60 5.65 -1.74
C CYS A 133 1.16 6.62 -2.81
N HIS A 134 0.36 7.59 -3.23
CA HIS A 134 0.83 8.65 -4.15
C HIS A 134 1.78 9.66 -3.49
N ARG A 135 1.67 9.80 -2.17
CA ARG A 135 2.43 10.82 -1.42
C ARG A 135 3.92 10.50 -1.33
N GLN A 136 4.29 9.21 -1.38
CA GLN A 136 5.67 8.76 -1.28
C GLN A 136 5.90 7.64 -2.28
N LYS A 137 6.92 7.76 -3.13
CA LYS A 137 7.38 6.63 -3.95
C LYS A 137 8.12 5.64 -3.04
N ILE A 138 7.46 4.57 -2.67
CA ILE A 138 8.02 3.53 -1.79
C ILE A 138 8.39 2.34 -2.65
N ARG A 139 9.62 2.29 -3.15
CA ARG A 139 10.12 1.10 -3.86
C ARG A 139 10.19 -0.10 -2.92
N PRO A 140 9.64 -1.27 -3.26
CA PRO A 140 9.04 -1.64 -4.54
C PRO A 140 7.50 -1.55 -4.62
N TYR A 141 6.86 -1.02 -3.59
CA TYR A 141 5.41 -0.82 -3.45
C TYR A 141 4.84 0.33 -4.33
N ASP A 142 5.65 0.93 -5.19
CA ASP A 142 5.21 1.81 -6.27
C ASP A 142 4.96 1.05 -7.59
N LEU A 143 4.92 -0.28 -7.56
CA LEU A 143 4.39 -1.11 -8.64
C LEU A 143 2.90 -1.36 -8.51
N VAL A 144 2.20 -1.36 -9.64
CA VAL A 144 0.78 -1.69 -9.77
C VAL A 144 0.55 -2.59 -10.98
N LEU A 145 -0.50 -3.40 -10.91
CA LEU A 145 -1.02 -4.15 -12.06
C LEU A 145 -2.23 -3.42 -12.62
N GLU A 146 -2.18 -3.03 -13.89
CA GLU A 146 -3.34 -2.56 -14.62
C GLU A 146 -4.01 -3.73 -15.34
N LEU A 147 -5.32 -3.87 -15.13
CA LEU A 147 -6.18 -4.78 -15.88
C LEU A 147 -7.31 -3.98 -16.51
N LYS A 148 -7.46 -4.05 -17.83
CA LYS A 148 -8.66 -3.55 -18.49
C LYS A 148 -9.76 -4.56 -18.28
N GLU A 149 -10.89 -4.16 -17.70
CA GLU A 149 -12.05 -5.02 -17.44
C GLU A 149 -13.25 -4.62 -18.31
N ARG A 150 -13.94 -5.63 -18.84
CA ARG A 150 -15.23 -5.49 -19.53
C ARG A 150 -16.38 -5.77 -18.57
N TRP A 151 -17.45 -4.99 -18.73
CA TRP A 151 -18.70 -5.25 -18.03
C TRP A 151 -19.53 -6.27 -18.80
N TYR A 152 -20.17 -7.19 -18.09
CA TYR A 152 -21.18 -8.08 -18.67
C TYR A 152 -22.55 -7.70 -18.17
N PHE A 153 -23.54 -7.75 -19.07
CA PHE A 153 -24.94 -7.53 -18.73
C PHE A 153 -25.79 -8.68 -19.29
N PRO A 154 -26.85 -9.09 -18.57
CA PRO A 154 -27.75 -10.11 -19.07
C PRO A 154 -28.52 -9.57 -20.28
N LEU A 155 -28.63 -10.37 -21.34
CA LEU A 155 -29.46 -10.01 -22.49
C LEU A 155 -30.90 -10.40 -22.15
N HIS A 156 -31.81 -9.42 -22.11
CA HIS A 156 -33.22 -9.63 -21.73
C HIS A 156 -33.43 -10.25 -20.34
N GLY A 157 -32.52 -10.03 -19.40
CA GLY A 157 -32.59 -10.61 -18.04
C GLY A 157 -31.98 -12.01 -17.91
N ASP A 158 -31.59 -12.64 -19.03
CA ASP A 158 -30.93 -13.94 -19.04
C ASP A 158 -29.40 -13.83 -18.89
N TRP A 159 -28.87 -14.28 -17.75
CA TRP A 159 -27.41 -14.32 -17.51
C TRP A 159 -26.68 -15.41 -18.30
N GLY A 160 -27.40 -16.45 -18.75
CA GLY A 160 -26.85 -17.47 -19.65
C GLY A 160 -26.53 -16.90 -21.05
N LYS A 161 -27.16 -15.78 -21.44
CA LYS A 161 -26.90 -15.04 -22.68
C LYS A 161 -26.29 -13.67 -22.37
N LYS A 162 -25.31 -13.62 -21.46
CA LYS A 162 -24.63 -12.36 -21.12
C LYS A 162 -23.92 -11.75 -22.34
N LYS A 163 -24.03 -10.44 -22.51
CA LYS A 163 -23.31 -9.67 -23.53
C LYS A 163 -22.27 -8.78 -22.87
N SER A 164 -21.08 -8.69 -23.46
CA SER A 164 -20.03 -7.79 -23.00
C SER A 164 -20.28 -6.36 -23.48
N SER A 165 -19.94 -5.40 -22.64
CA SER A 165 -19.86 -3.99 -23.00
C SER A 165 -18.72 -3.75 -23.98
N THR A 166 -18.95 -2.84 -24.93
CA THR A 166 -17.91 -2.33 -25.84
C THR A 166 -16.87 -1.48 -25.09
N LYS A 167 -17.23 -0.93 -23.92
CA LYS A 167 -16.35 -0.07 -23.13
C LYS A 167 -15.57 -0.89 -22.10
N GLU A 168 -14.25 -0.74 -22.14
CA GLU A 168 -13.33 -1.29 -21.14
C GLU A 168 -13.02 -0.25 -20.07
N THR A 169 -12.81 -0.69 -18.83
CA THR A 169 -12.39 0.18 -17.74
C THR A 169 -11.10 -0.33 -17.12
N SER A 170 -10.09 0.52 -17.01
CA SER A 170 -8.85 0.20 -16.32
C SER A 170 -9.09 0.05 -14.81
N ARG A 171 -8.65 -1.08 -14.27
CA ARG A 171 -8.62 -1.41 -12.85
C ARG A 171 -7.18 -1.62 -12.43
N PHE A 172 -6.89 -1.21 -11.20
CA PHE A 172 -5.54 -1.30 -10.64
C PHE A 172 -5.55 -2.22 -9.43
N CYS A 173 -4.58 -3.12 -9.35
CA CYS A 173 -4.39 -4.04 -8.22
C CYS A 173 -2.94 -3.99 -7.73
N HIS A 174 -2.69 -4.40 -6.49
CA HIS A 174 -1.33 -4.62 -6.02
C HIS A 174 -0.73 -5.86 -6.69
N PRO A 175 0.59 -5.88 -6.94
CA PRO A 175 1.33 -7.08 -7.33
C PRO A 175 1.51 -7.99 -6.10
N ASP A 176 0.41 -8.54 -5.60
CA ASP A 176 0.36 -9.50 -4.49
C ASP A 176 -0.55 -10.64 -4.93
N LEU A 177 0.06 -11.80 -5.18
CA LEU A 177 -0.62 -12.92 -5.82
C LEU A 177 -1.75 -13.45 -4.94
N ASP A 178 -1.49 -13.67 -3.66
CA ASP A 178 -2.41 -14.35 -2.75
C ASP A 178 -3.50 -13.41 -2.21
N ARG A 179 -3.17 -12.14 -1.95
CA ARG A 179 -4.13 -11.20 -1.36
C ARG A 179 -4.88 -10.36 -2.37
N CYS A 180 -4.29 -10.08 -3.53
CA CYS A 180 -4.87 -9.14 -4.49
C CYS A 180 -5.27 -9.76 -5.83
N ILE A 181 -4.64 -10.85 -6.27
CA ILE A 181 -4.90 -11.42 -7.60
C ILE A 181 -5.78 -12.66 -7.49
N LYS A 182 -5.31 -13.74 -6.86
CA LYS A 182 -6.05 -15.01 -6.74
C LYS A 182 -7.46 -14.90 -6.17
N PRO A 183 -7.76 -14.04 -5.17
CA PRO A 183 -9.13 -13.91 -4.66
C PRO A 183 -10.13 -13.44 -5.72
N ARG A 184 -9.65 -12.70 -6.72
CA ARG A 184 -10.49 -12.10 -7.77
C ARG A 184 -10.33 -12.81 -9.12
N PHE A 185 -9.16 -13.39 -9.36
CA PHE A 185 -8.78 -14.11 -10.58
C PHE A 185 -8.15 -15.47 -10.20
N PRO A 186 -8.95 -16.47 -9.77
CA PRO A 186 -8.42 -17.76 -9.34
C PRO A 186 -7.67 -18.56 -10.42
N TYR A 187 -7.97 -18.27 -11.70
CA TYR A 187 -7.35 -18.89 -12.88
C TYR A 187 -6.07 -18.16 -13.33
N PHE A 188 -5.64 -17.12 -12.61
CA PHE A 188 -4.46 -16.36 -13.01
C PHE A 188 -3.23 -17.26 -13.12
N THR A 189 -2.58 -17.19 -14.28
CA THR A 189 -1.26 -17.77 -14.53
C THR A 189 -0.30 -16.66 -14.96
N ASN A 190 1.00 -16.91 -14.87
CA ASN A 190 2.03 -15.95 -15.28
C ASN A 190 1.94 -15.56 -16.77
N GLU A 191 1.27 -16.37 -17.59
CA GLU A 191 1.04 -16.09 -19.01
C GLU A 191 0.15 -14.86 -19.23
N TYR A 192 -0.73 -14.56 -18.27
CA TYR A 192 -1.56 -13.36 -18.31
C TYR A 192 -0.81 -12.11 -17.84
N LEU A 193 0.47 -12.20 -17.46
CA LEU A 193 1.25 -11.06 -16.99
C LEU A 193 2.14 -10.52 -18.12
N HIS A 194 2.00 -9.23 -18.40
CA HIS A 194 2.84 -8.53 -19.37
C HIS A 194 3.63 -7.41 -18.68
N ILE A 195 4.94 -7.37 -18.91
CA ILE A 195 5.80 -6.28 -18.45
C ILE A 195 6.27 -5.52 -19.69
N PRO A 196 5.80 -4.29 -19.93
CA PRO A 196 6.28 -3.48 -21.04
C PRO A 196 7.77 -3.19 -20.92
N ASP A 197 8.49 -3.14 -22.04
CA ASP A 197 9.94 -2.89 -22.08
C ASP A 197 10.32 -1.56 -21.39
N GLU A 198 9.51 -0.51 -21.62
CA GLU A 198 9.69 0.79 -20.98
C GLU A 198 9.63 0.75 -19.45
N VAL A 199 8.91 -0.24 -18.90
CA VAL A 199 8.81 -0.47 -17.46
C VAL A 199 10.01 -1.30 -17.01
N MET A 200 10.37 -2.35 -17.75
CA MET A 200 11.54 -3.20 -17.47
C MET A 200 12.82 -2.40 -17.28
N GLU A 201 13.09 -1.43 -18.14
CA GLU A 201 14.28 -0.56 -18.06
C GLU A 201 14.29 0.28 -16.77
N LYS A 202 13.11 0.63 -16.25
CA LYS A 202 12.95 1.45 -15.04
C LYS A 202 12.88 0.60 -13.75
N LEU A 203 12.83 -0.73 -13.86
CA LEU A 203 12.75 -1.63 -12.72
C LEU A 203 14.08 -1.70 -11.96
N HIS A 204 14.11 -1.07 -10.80
CA HIS A 204 15.12 -1.32 -9.77
C HIS A 204 15.16 -2.77 -9.29
N ARG A 205 16.29 -3.20 -8.70
CA ARG A 205 16.48 -4.56 -8.13
C ARG A 205 15.36 -4.97 -7.16
N SER A 206 14.92 -4.05 -6.31
CA SER A 206 13.82 -4.26 -5.36
C SER A 206 12.51 -4.66 -6.04
N HIS A 207 12.23 -4.09 -7.21
CA HIS A 207 11.04 -4.42 -7.99
C HIS A 207 11.15 -5.82 -8.58
N ARG A 208 12.32 -6.17 -9.13
CA ARG A 208 12.59 -7.50 -9.68
C ARG A 208 12.47 -8.57 -8.60
N ASN A 209 13.00 -8.30 -7.40
CA ASN A 209 12.84 -9.18 -6.24
C ASN A 209 11.37 -9.37 -5.86
N LEU A 210 10.56 -8.29 -5.85
CA LEU A 210 9.11 -8.39 -5.59
C LEU A 210 8.42 -9.25 -6.67
N LEU A 211 8.66 -8.95 -7.95
CA LEU A 211 8.03 -9.69 -9.05
C LEU A 211 8.46 -11.16 -9.10
N ASN A 212 9.72 -11.46 -8.81
CA ASN A 212 10.21 -12.83 -8.72
C ASN A 212 9.58 -13.57 -7.52
N ARG A 213 9.42 -12.90 -6.37
CA ARG A 213 8.78 -13.51 -5.20
C ARG A 213 7.31 -13.84 -5.44
N GLU A 214 6.57 -12.92 -6.06
CA GLU A 214 5.12 -13.03 -6.22
C GLU A 214 4.72 -13.84 -7.47
N PHE A 215 5.53 -13.78 -8.53
CA PHE A 215 5.20 -14.36 -9.83
C PHE A 215 6.27 -15.33 -10.37
N HIS A 216 7.34 -15.62 -9.62
CA HIS A 216 8.42 -16.51 -10.06
C HIS A 216 9.05 -16.13 -11.41
N LEU A 217 9.11 -14.83 -11.71
CA LEU A 217 9.70 -14.32 -12.94
C LEU A 217 11.22 -14.16 -12.79
N THR A 218 11.97 -14.73 -13.72
CA THR A 218 13.41 -14.47 -13.89
C THR A 218 13.60 -13.20 -14.73
N LEU A 219 13.74 -12.04 -14.06
CA LEU A 219 13.89 -10.71 -14.66
C LEU A 219 15.22 -10.05 -14.31
#